data_AF-I3YGR8-F1
#
_entry.id   AF-I3YGR8-F1
#
_cell.length_a   1.000
_cell.length_b   1.000
_cell.length_c   1.000
_cell.angle_alpha   90.00
_cell.angle_beta   90.00
_cell.angle_gamma   90.00
#
_symmetry.space_group_name_H-M   'P 1'
#
loop_
_entity.id
_entity.type
_entity.pdbx_description
1 polymer ?
#
loop_
_entity_poly.entity_id
_entity_poly.type
_entity_poly.pdbx_seq_one_letter_code
_entity_poly.pdbx_strand_id
1 'polypeptide(L)'
;MDLTALSRVFERHPAETEQPPAKSPEQPQDSAATAAPCHPTGSLPDWQEASEERAAILKHEAGASLEAATATAADWHPSPNETRDGWHGYTVANLQAAAGPDWSEIASDPAALDALAFLLLVRAQRLRGDCPTHYTAPALCEHCGPVWIWEGGPARMLACPWCEVTARKIDIPRPAFPCGRCREFEPSASSPAAGVGRCRIKARASERGGALWPGVERVCREWRPSEEDPS
;
A
#
# COMPACT_ATOMS: atom_id res chain seq x y z
N MET A 1 1.31 17.04 4.25
CA MET A 1 0.84 16.66 2.91
C MET A 1 -0.66 16.73 2.91
N ASP A 2 -1.22 17.50 2.00
CA ASP A 2 -2.65 17.54 1.77
C ASP A 2 -3.06 16.28 0.99
N LEU A 3 -3.73 15.33 1.66
CA LEU A 3 -4.18 14.08 1.05
C LEU A 3 -5.34 14.27 0.05
N THR A 4 -5.91 15.47 -0.03
CA THR A 4 -7.00 15.82 -0.95
C THR A 4 -6.55 15.81 -2.42
N ALA A 5 -5.24 15.96 -2.69
CA ALA A 5 -4.69 15.83 -4.05
C ALA A 5 -4.76 14.38 -4.56
N LEU A 6 -4.59 13.39 -3.67
CA LEU A 6 -4.65 11.96 -4.02
C LEU A 6 -6.07 11.51 -4.37
N SER A 7 -7.10 12.03 -3.69
CA SER A 7 -8.49 11.62 -3.97
C SER A 7 -8.92 12.00 -5.39
N ARG A 8 -8.47 13.15 -5.91
CA ARG A 8 -8.80 13.61 -7.27
C ARG A 8 -8.23 12.73 -8.40
N VAL A 9 -7.13 12.03 -8.15
CA VAL A 9 -6.55 11.09 -9.12
C VAL A 9 -7.40 9.81 -9.18
N PHE A 10 -7.88 9.32 -8.03
CA PHE A 10 -8.72 8.12 -7.97
C PHE A 10 -10.21 8.35 -8.24
N GLU A 11 -10.70 9.59 -8.16
CA GLU A 11 -12.10 9.95 -8.46
C GLU A 11 -12.42 10.04 -9.96
N ARG A 12 -11.43 9.97 -10.87
CA ARG A 12 -11.65 10.17 -12.32
C ARG A 12 -12.11 8.96 -13.13
N HIS A 13 -12.29 7.80 -12.52
CA HIS A 13 -12.96 6.68 -13.17
C HIS A 13 -13.97 6.03 -12.23
N PRO A 14 -15.26 6.43 -12.25
CA PRO A 14 -16.28 5.46 -11.92
C PRO A 14 -16.11 4.31 -12.92
N ALA A 15 -15.71 3.14 -12.44
CA ALA A 15 -15.80 1.93 -13.24
C ALA A 15 -17.24 1.85 -13.75
N GLU A 16 -17.43 2.00 -15.06
CA GLU A 16 -18.68 1.63 -15.70
C GLU A 16 -18.96 0.21 -15.24
N THR A 17 -20.02 0.07 -14.46
CA THR A 17 -20.42 -1.21 -13.89
C THR A 17 -21.04 -1.99 -15.05
N GLU A 18 -20.21 -2.63 -15.86
CA GLU A 18 -20.69 -3.60 -16.83
C GLU A 18 -21.44 -4.68 -16.08
N GLN A 19 -22.75 -4.69 -16.29
CA GLN A 19 -23.67 -5.65 -15.74
C GLN A 19 -23.25 -7.05 -16.21
N PRO A 20 -22.95 -8.00 -15.30
CA PRO A 20 -22.46 -9.31 -15.70
C PRO A 20 -23.52 -10.03 -16.55
N PRO A 21 -23.16 -10.57 -17.73
CA PRO A 21 -24.12 -11.28 -18.55
C PRO A 21 -24.62 -12.53 -17.85
N ALA A 22 -25.90 -12.85 -18.07
CA ALA A 22 -26.58 -14.00 -17.51
C ALA A 22 -25.83 -15.31 -17.83
N LYS A 23 -25.65 -16.15 -16.80
CA LYS A 23 -25.00 -17.47 -16.91
C LYS A 23 -25.74 -18.37 -17.90
N SER A 24 -25.10 -18.64 -19.03
CA SER A 24 -25.40 -19.79 -19.90
C SER A 24 -24.59 -21.02 -19.46
N PRO A 25 -25.11 -22.24 -19.68
CA PRO A 25 -24.58 -23.47 -19.08
C PRO A 25 -23.21 -23.88 -19.65
N GLU A 26 -22.37 -24.39 -18.74
CA GLU A 26 -21.00 -24.85 -18.94
C GLU A 26 -20.82 -25.80 -20.14
N GLN A 27 -19.95 -25.41 -21.06
CA GLN A 27 -19.21 -26.32 -21.93
C GLN A 27 -17.76 -26.45 -21.43
N PRO A 28 -17.18 -27.66 -21.43
CA PRO A 28 -15.77 -27.84 -21.09
C PRO A 28 -14.91 -27.40 -22.27
N GLN A 29 -14.11 -26.34 -22.07
CA GLN A 29 -13.10 -25.91 -23.03
C GLN A 29 -11.72 -25.91 -22.37
N ASP A 30 -10.98 -27.00 -22.64
CA ASP A 30 -9.53 -26.99 -22.73
C ASP A 30 -9.12 -25.98 -23.82
N SER A 31 -8.57 -24.84 -23.43
CA SER A 31 -7.78 -23.97 -24.30
C SER A 31 -6.93 -23.02 -23.45
N ALA A 32 -5.67 -23.40 -23.27
CA ALA A 32 -4.62 -22.53 -22.78
C ALA A 32 -4.38 -21.40 -23.81
N ALA A 33 -5.07 -20.28 -23.64
CA ALA A 33 -4.72 -19.03 -24.30
C ALA A 33 -3.52 -18.43 -23.57
N THR A 34 -2.32 -18.77 -24.04
CA THR A 34 -1.09 -18.05 -23.70
C THR A 34 -1.24 -16.62 -24.22
N ALA A 35 -1.61 -15.69 -23.34
CA ALA A 35 -1.52 -14.26 -23.62
C ALA A 35 -0.05 -13.94 -23.91
N ALA A 36 0.27 -13.74 -25.19
CA ALA A 36 1.58 -13.26 -25.58
C ALA A 36 1.80 -11.90 -24.91
N PRO A 37 2.91 -11.67 -24.20
CA PRO A 37 3.20 -10.38 -23.63
C PRO A 37 3.34 -9.36 -24.76
N CYS A 38 2.44 -8.39 -24.81
CA CYS A 38 2.52 -7.23 -25.69
C CYS A 38 3.68 -6.33 -25.21
N HIS A 39 4.91 -6.72 -25.51
CA HIS A 39 6.05 -5.82 -25.40
C HIS A 39 6.13 -5.00 -26.70
N PRO A 40 5.97 -3.68 -26.66
CA PRO A 40 6.37 -2.85 -27.79
C PRO A 40 7.87 -3.08 -28.03
N THR A 41 8.22 -3.63 -29.19
CA THR A 41 9.59 -3.97 -29.61
C THR A 41 10.38 -2.76 -30.11
N GLY A 42 9.82 -1.54 -30.03
CA GLY A 42 10.56 -0.32 -30.27
C GLY A 42 11.41 0.01 -29.04
N SER A 43 12.71 0.20 -29.23
CA SER A 43 13.51 0.94 -28.25
C SER A 43 12.82 2.28 -28.04
N LEU A 44 12.38 2.57 -26.81
CA LEU A 44 11.89 3.90 -26.48
C LEU A 44 13.00 4.91 -26.86
N PRO A 45 12.66 6.09 -27.41
CA PRO A 45 13.63 7.14 -27.67
C PRO A 45 14.45 7.41 -26.42
N ASP A 46 15.74 7.73 -26.59
CA ASP A 46 16.55 8.19 -25.47
C ASP A 46 15.86 9.42 -24.86
N TRP A 47 15.85 9.53 -23.53
CA TRP A 47 15.15 10.63 -22.85
C TRP A 47 15.66 11.99 -23.31
N GLN A 48 16.95 12.06 -23.71
CA GLN A 48 17.57 13.24 -24.31
C GLN A 48 16.90 13.62 -25.62
N GLU A 49 16.66 12.64 -26.50
CA GLU A 49 16.01 12.83 -27.79
C GLU A 49 14.56 13.33 -27.61
N ALA A 50 13.80 12.74 -26.68
CA ALA A 50 12.44 13.20 -26.38
C ALA A 50 12.40 14.62 -25.80
N SER A 51 13.36 14.97 -24.94
CA SER A 51 13.50 16.32 -24.37
C SER A 51 13.87 17.36 -25.44
N GLU A 52 14.82 17.01 -26.31
CA GLU A 52 15.24 17.85 -27.45
C GLU A 52 14.09 18.05 -28.46
N GLU A 53 13.34 16.99 -28.79
CA GLU A 53 12.16 17.06 -29.65
C GLU A 53 11.11 18.02 -29.06
N ARG A 54 10.84 17.92 -27.75
CA ARG A 54 9.88 18.81 -27.08
C ARG A 54 10.34 20.26 -27.06
N ALA A 55 11.63 20.51 -26.82
CA ALA A 55 12.20 21.84 -26.89
C ALA A 55 12.08 22.44 -28.30
N ALA A 56 12.27 21.62 -29.34
CA ALA A 56 12.09 22.05 -30.73
C ALA A 56 10.64 22.44 -31.04
N ILE A 57 9.67 21.65 -30.57
CA ILE A 57 8.22 21.95 -30.70
C ILE A 57 7.89 23.27 -30.00
N LEU A 58 8.29 23.44 -28.74
CA LEU A 58 8.01 24.65 -27.95
C LEU A 58 8.61 25.91 -28.60
N LYS A 59 9.83 25.82 -29.13
CA LYS A 59 10.46 26.91 -29.85
C LYS A 59 9.66 27.31 -31.09
N HIS A 60 9.19 26.33 -31.86
CA HIS A 60 8.46 26.59 -33.11
C HIS A 60 7.03 27.10 -32.85
N GLU A 61 6.30 26.48 -31.93
CA GLU A 61 4.88 26.75 -31.72
C GLU A 61 4.62 27.92 -30.76
N ALA A 62 5.41 28.05 -29.69
CA ALA A 62 5.22 29.11 -28.69
C ALA A 62 6.07 30.35 -28.96
N GLY A 63 6.93 30.33 -29.98
CA GLY A 63 7.90 31.40 -30.26
C GLY A 63 8.89 31.63 -29.11
N ALA A 64 9.05 30.65 -28.22
CA ALA A 64 9.95 30.73 -27.08
C ALA A 64 11.41 30.80 -27.55
N SER A 65 12.27 31.46 -26.76
CA SER A 65 13.71 31.34 -26.98
C SER A 65 14.13 29.87 -26.82
N LEU A 66 15.22 29.47 -27.48
CA LEU A 66 15.73 28.11 -27.33
C LEU A 66 16.00 27.77 -25.85
N GLU A 67 16.57 28.71 -25.11
CA GLU A 67 16.85 28.56 -23.68
C GLU A 67 15.57 28.33 -22.86
N ALA A 68 14.52 29.14 -23.08
CA ALA A 68 13.24 28.97 -22.39
C ALA A 68 12.53 27.66 -22.79
N ALA A 69 12.63 27.27 -24.07
CA ALA A 69 12.06 26.02 -24.57
C ALA A 69 12.78 24.80 -23.98
N THR A 70 14.11 24.82 -23.90
CA THR A 70 14.92 23.77 -23.27
C THR A 70 14.66 23.68 -21.77
N ALA A 71 14.57 24.81 -21.06
CA ALA A 71 14.23 24.81 -19.63
C ALA A 71 12.85 24.20 -19.38
N THR A 72 11.84 24.60 -20.17
CA THR A 72 10.48 24.06 -20.06
C THR A 72 10.42 22.58 -20.42
N ALA A 73 11.15 22.15 -21.45
CA ALA A 73 11.23 20.74 -21.84
C ALA A 73 11.93 19.89 -20.77
N ALA A 74 12.98 20.40 -20.12
CA ALA A 74 13.62 19.75 -18.99
C ALA A 74 12.68 19.63 -17.77
N ASP A 75 11.84 20.63 -17.52
CA ASP A 75 10.82 20.57 -16.47
C ASP A 75 9.77 19.48 -16.76
N TRP A 76 9.38 19.31 -18.02
CA TRP A 76 8.37 18.31 -18.45
C TRP A 76 8.94 16.90 -18.62
N HIS A 77 10.22 16.79 -18.96
CA HIS A 77 10.95 15.54 -19.17
C HIS A 77 12.22 15.52 -18.33
N PRO A 78 12.07 15.39 -16.99
CA PRO A 78 13.21 15.36 -16.09
C PRO A 78 14.09 14.14 -16.37
N SER A 79 15.39 14.26 -16.05
CA SER A 79 16.33 13.17 -16.29
C SER A 79 15.92 11.92 -15.51
N PRO A 80 16.06 10.69 -16.05
CA PRO A 80 15.72 9.46 -15.33
C PRO A 80 16.43 9.30 -13.97
N ASN A 81 17.60 9.92 -13.81
CA ASN A 81 18.39 9.91 -12.58
C ASN A 81 18.19 11.14 -11.70
N GLU A 82 17.35 12.09 -12.13
CA GLU A 82 17.03 13.28 -11.35
C GLU A 82 16.34 12.87 -10.05
N THR A 83 16.72 13.54 -8.97
CA THR A 83 16.07 13.48 -7.67
C THR A 83 15.58 14.87 -7.31
N ARG A 84 14.49 14.94 -6.56
CA ARG A 84 13.94 16.22 -6.07
C ARG A 84 13.75 16.17 -4.56
N ASP A 85 13.79 17.34 -3.93
CA ASP A 85 13.39 17.48 -2.54
C ASP A 85 11.95 17.00 -2.36
N GLY A 86 11.70 16.17 -1.34
CA GLY A 86 10.40 15.53 -1.13
C GLY A 86 10.26 14.15 -1.76
N TRP A 87 11.12 13.75 -2.71
CA TRP A 87 11.05 12.41 -3.31
C TRP A 87 11.74 11.33 -2.48
N HIS A 88 12.21 11.66 -1.28
CA HIS A 88 12.77 10.70 -0.33
C HIS A 88 13.91 9.83 -0.90
N GLY A 89 14.67 10.37 -1.86
CA GLY A 89 15.77 9.68 -2.53
C GLY A 89 15.38 8.81 -3.73
N TYR A 90 14.11 8.81 -4.14
CA TYR A 90 13.68 8.15 -5.38
C TYR A 90 14.00 9.03 -6.61
N THR A 91 14.39 8.38 -7.71
CA THR A 91 14.62 9.05 -9.00
C THR A 91 13.37 9.03 -9.88
N VAL A 92 13.35 9.82 -10.95
CA VAL A 92 12.31 9.75 -12.01
C VAL A 92 12.13 8.32 -12.51
N ALA A 93 13.22 7.59 -12.77
CA ALA A 93 13.14 6.20 -13.22
C ALA A 93 12.46 5.28 -12.19
N ASN A 94 12.67 5.51 -10.88
CA ASN A 94 11.98 4.75 -9.84
C ASN A 94 10.47 5.05 -9.83
N LEU A 95 10.08 6.32 -9.97
CA LEU A 95 8.68 6.74 -10.01
C LEU A 95 7.99 6.23 -11.29
N GLN A 96 8.64 6.33 -12.43
CA GLN A 96 8.16 5.81 -13.70
C GLN A 96 7.95 4.29 -13.65
N ALA A 97 8.93 3.54 -13.13
CA ALA A 97 8.79 2.09 -12.97
C ALA A 97 7.64 1.71 -12.02
N ALA A 98 7.39 2.53 -10.99
CA ALA A 98 6.30 2.31 -10.04
C ALA A 98 4.91 2.66 -10.62
N ALA A 99 4.83 3.72 -11.43
CA ALA A 99 3.61 4.15 -12.10
C ALA A 99 3.22 3.22 -13.26
N GLY A 100 4.21 2.61 -13.91
CA GLY A 100 3.97 1.70 -15.02
C GLY A 100 3.24 2.40 -16.18
N PRO A 101 2.15 1.82 -16.72
CA PRO A 101 1.39 2.43 -17.82
C PRO A 101 0.83 3.82 -17.51
N ASP A 102 0.55 4.12 -16.24
CA ASP A 102 -0.08 5.37 -15.81
C ASP A 102 0.91 6.54 -15.75
N TRP A 103 2.19 6.31 -16.07
CA TRP A 103 3.24 7.33 -16.00
C TRP A 103 2.90 8.57 -16.83
N SER A 104 2.35 8.40 -18.04
CA SER A 104 2.00 9.54 -18.90
C SER A 104 0.92 10.45 -18.30
N GLU A 105 0.10 9.95 -17.39
CA GLU A 105 -0.96 10.72 -16.72
C GLU A 105 -0.42 11.54 -15.55
N ILE A 106 0.58 11.02 -14.84
CA ILE A 106 1.08 11.63 -13.59
C ILE A 106 2.40 12.38 -13.75
N ALA A 107 3.18 12.14 -14.82
CA ALA A 107 4.54 12.65 -14.99
C ALA A 107 4.64 14.18 -14.94
N SER A 108 3.54 14.88 -15.26
CA SER A 108 3.46 16.34 -15.28
C SER A 108 2.80 16.95 -14.03
N ASP A 109 2.33 16.13 -13.08
CA ASP A 109 1.71 16.59 -11.84
C ASP A 109 2.69 16.39 -10.66
N PRO A 110 3.35 17.47 -10.19
CA PRO A 110 4.28 17.37 -9.06
C PRO A 110 3.64 16.81 -7.79
N ALA A 111 2.36 17.12 -7.53
CA ALA A 111 1.68 16.61 -6.34
C ALA A 111 1.43 15.11 -6.43
N ALA A 112 1.10 14.61 -7.62
CA ALA A 112 0.97 13.17 -7.86
C ALA A 112 2.33 12.45 -7.72
N LEU A 113 3.41 13.04 -8.23
CA LEU A 113 4.76 12.48 -8.10
C LEU A 113 5.23 12.45 -6.64
N ASP A 114 5.02 13.52 -5.88
CA ASP A 114 5.35 13.57 -4.45
C ASP A 114 4.56 12.52 -3.66
N ALA A 115 3.27 12.36 -3.99
CA ALA A 115 2.43 11.36 -3.36
C ALA A 115 2.89 9.93 -3.71
N LEU A 116 3.26 9.66 -4.96
CA LEU A 116 3.81 8.37 -5.37
C LEU A 116 5.14 8.08 -4.67
N ALA A 117 6.04 9.06 -4.58
CA ALA A 117 7.31 8.93 -3.88
C ALA A 117 7.09 8.61 -2.39
N PHE A 118 6.13 9.27 -1.75
CA PHE A 118 5.72 8.95 -0.39
C PHE A 118 5.19 7.52 -0.28
N LEU A 119 4.29 7.08 -1.17
CA LEU A 119 3.76 5.71 -1.15
C LEU A 119 4.87 4.65 -1.32
N LEU A 120 5.88 4.92 -2.15
CA LEU A 120 7.06 4.06 -2.28
C LEU A 120 7.89 4.00 -1.00
N LEU A 121 8.13 5.14 -0.34
CA LEU A 121 8.81 5.19 0.94
C LEU A 121 8.08 4.33 1.98
N VAL A 122 6.77 4.50 2.10
CA VAL A 122 5.93 3.76 3.04
C VAL A 122 5.94 2.27 2.72
N ARG A 123 5.89 1.89 1.44
CA ARG A 123 6.03 0.49 1.02
C ARG A 123 7.39 -0.06 1.43
N ALA A 124 8.48 0.68 1.20
CA ALA A 124 9.82 0.26 1.57
C ALA A 124 9.99 0.06 3.09
N GLN A 125 9.41 0.96 3.91
CA GLN A 125 9.34 0.79 5.37
C GLN A 125 8.63 -0.52 5.75
N ARG A 126 7.43 -0.76 5.20
CA ARG A 126 6.68 -2.00 5.47
C ARG A 126 7.47 -3.24 5.08
N LEU A 127 8.10 -3.24 3.90
CA LEU A 127 8.90 -4.38 3.43
C LEU A 127 10.11 -4.68 4.31
N ARG A 128 10.59 -3.72 5.10
CA ARG A 128 11.63 -3.95 6.13
C ARG A 128 11.07 -4.37 7.48
N GLY A 129 9.75 -4.36 7.66
CA GLY A 129 9.10 -4.55 8.96
C GLY A 129 9.04 -3.28 9.82
N ASP A 130 9.37 -2.11 9.26
CA ASP A 130 9.31 -0.83 9.97
C ASP A 130 7.88 -0.29 9.95
N CYS A 131 7.35 0.12 11.10
CA CYS A 131 6.04 0.80 11.17
C CYS A 131 6.12 2.20 10.56
N PRO A 132 5.37 2.51 9.49
CA PRO A 132 5.28 3.87 9.01
C PRO A 132 4.75 4.81 10.10
N THR A 133 5.27 6.02 10.20
CA THR A 133 4.94 6.97 11.28
C THR A 133 3.46 7.38 11.33
N HIS A 134 2.77 7.35 10.19
CA HIS A 134 1.35 7.67 10.07
C HIS A 134 0.43 6.45 10.24
N TYR A 135 0.99 5.26 10.50
CA TYR A 135 0.21 4.07 10.81
C TYR A 135 -0.09 4.06 12.32
N THR A 136 -1.11 4.83 12.71
CA THR A 136 -1.46 5.08 14.11
C THR A 136 -2.77 4.44 14.53
N ALA A 137 -3.56 3.88 13.61
CA ALA A 137 -4.85 3.28 13.91
C ALA A 137 -4.73 1.75 13.98
N PRO A 138 -5.26 1.10 15.04
CA PRO A 138 -5.30 -0.36 15.11
C PRO A 138 -6.40 -0.91 14.20
N ALA A 139 -6.12 -2.01 13.51
CA ALA A 139 -7.12 -2.76 12.75
C ALA A 139 -6.89 -4.28 12.83
N LEU A 140 -7.92 -5.03 12.49
CA LEU A 140 -7.90 -6.48 12.44
C LEU A 140 -7.92 -6.99 11.00
N CYS A 141 -6.87 -7.72 10.62
CA CYS A 141 -6.81 -8.44 9.35
C CYS A 141 -7.07 -9.94 9.56
N GLU A 142 -7.86 -10.56 8.67
CA GLU A 142 -8.15 -12.00 8.74
C GLU A 142 -6.89 -12.88 8.61
N HIS A 143 -5.88 -12.42 7.87
CA HIS A 143 -4.64 -13.17 7.67
C HIS A 143 -3.54 -12.80 8.66
N CYS A 144 -3.32 -11.51 8.90
CA CYS A 144 -2.22 -11.04 9.74
C CYS A 144 -2.57 -10.98 11.23
N GLY A 145 -3.86 -11.03 11.58
CA GLY A 145 -4.34 -10.67 12.90
C GLY A 145 -4.29 -9.15 13.09
N PRO A 146 -4.01 -8.68 14.32
CA PRO A 146 -3.96 -7.25 14.57
C PRO A 146 -2.73 -6.57 13.96
N VAL A 147 -2.96 -5.39 13.37
CA VAL A 147 -1.98 -4.61 12.63
C VAL A 147 -2.20 -3.10 12.83
N TRP A 148 -1.15 -2.32 12.63
CA TRP A 148 -1.28 -0.86 12.50
C TRP A 148 -1.65 -0.49 11.07
N ILE A 149 -2.55 0.47 10.89
CA ILE A 149 -2.91 1.06 9.60
C ILE A 149 -2.98 2.60 9.73
N TRP A 150 -3.16 3.29 8.62
CA TRP A 150 -3.37 4.74 8.63
C TRP A 150 -4.70 5.12 9.30
N GLU A 151 -4.76 6.33 9.84
CA GLU A 151 -5.97 6.89 10.45
C GLU A 151 -7.12 6.98 9.44
N GLY A 152 -8.34 6.63 9.88
CA GLY A 152 -9.52 6.57 9.01
C GLY A 152 -9.60 5.32 8.12
N GLY A 153 -8.60 4.44 8.16
CA GLY A 153 -8.68 3.13 7.51
C GLY A 153 -9.70 2.19 8.19
N PRO A 154 -10.11 1.10 7.52
CA PRO A 154 -11.13 0.21 8.02
C PRO A 154 -10.66 -0.58 9.25
N ALA A 155 -11.49 -0.64 10.29
CA ALA A 155 -11.18 -1.37 11.53
C ALA A 155 -11.02 -2.88 11.32
N ARG A 156 -11.63 -3.44 10.28
CA ARG A 156 -11.54 -4.85 9.89
C ARG A 156 -11.32 -4.96 8.38
N MET A 157 -10.47 -5.90 7.94
CA MET A 157 -10.19 -6.12 6.52
C MET A 157 -9.81 -7.57 6.22
N LEU A 158 -10.14 -8.03 5.02
CA LEU A 158 -9.75 -9.36 4.53
C LEU A 158 -8.21 -9.44 4.40
N ALA A 159 -7.61 -8.47 3.72
CA ALA A 159 -6.17 -8.33 3.55
C ALA A 159 -5.72 -6.93 3.96
N CYS A 160 -4.55 -6.85 4.59
CA CYS A 160 -3.94 -5.58 5.00
C CYS A 160 -2.64 -5.31 4.25
N PRO A 161 -2.11 -4.08 4.28
CA PRO A 161 -0.83 -3.75 3.67
C PRO A 161 0.37 -4.55 4.22
N TRP A 162 0.22 -5.21 5.37
CA TRP A 162 1.23 -6.07 6.00
C TRP A 162 1.17 -7.53 5.54
N CYS A 163 0.16 -7.94 4.77
CA CYS A 163 0.04 -9.31 4.27
C CYS A 163 1.25 -9.71 3.41
N GLU A 164 1.72 -8.83 2.53
CA GLU A 164 2.92 -9.08 1.71
C GLU A 164 4.16 -9.30 2.60
N VAL A 165 4.32 -8.49 3.65
CA VAL A 165 5.44 -8.56 4.60
C VAL A 165 5.40 -9.88 5.38
N THR A 166 4.20 -10.25 5.84
CA THR A 166 3.98 -11.51 6.59
C THR A 166 4.21 -12.74 5.72
N ALA A 167 3.80 -12.70 4.44
CA ALA A 167 4.05 -13.79 3.48
C ALA A 167 5.55 -14.03 3.26
N ARG A 168 6.36 -12.97 3.35
CA ARG A 168 7.84 -13.04 3.35
C ARG A 168 8.43 -13.50 4.68
N LYS A 169 7.60 -13.86 5.67
CA LYS A 169 7.98 -14.25 7.04
C LYS A 169 8.78 -13.17 7.79
N ILE A 170 8.58 -11.91 7.44
CA ILE A 170 9.16 -10.76 8.15
C ILE A 170 8.22 -10.41 9.32
N ASP A 171 8.81 -10.15 10.48
CA ASP A 171 8.05 -9.72 11.65
C ASP A 171 7.49 -8.31 11.43
N ILE A 172 6.22 -8.12 11.80
CA ILE A 172 5.51 -6.85 11.64
C ILE A 172 5.24 -6.22 13.01
N PRO A 173 5.24 -4.88 13.10
CA PRO A 173 4.83 -4.16 14.31
C PRO A 173 3.34 -4.42 14.55
N ARG A 174 2.96 -4.68 15.80
CA ARG A 174 1.56 -4.92 16.16
C ARG A 174 1.09 -3.92 17.21
N PRO A 175 -0.18 -3.49 17.16
CA PRO A 175 -0.77 -2.77 18.26
C PRO A 175 -0.91 -3.69 19.48
N ALA A 176 -0.98 -3.07 20.65
CA ALA A 176 -1.28 -3.79 21.87
C ALA A 176 -2.82 -3.97 21.97
N PHE A 177 -3.28 -5.17 22.33
CA PHE A 177 -4.71 -5.47 22.49
C PHE A 177 -4.99 -6.24 23.78
N PRO A 178 -6.13 -6.01 24.44
CA PRO A 178 -6.50 -6.71 25.65
C PRO A 178 -6.69 -8.22 25.37
N CYS A 179 -5.93 -9.07 26.08
CA CYS A 179 -6.05 -10.52 25.94
C CYS A 179 -7.43 -11.07 26.28
N GLY A 180 -8.17 -10.42 27.18
CA GLY A 180 -9.52 -10.85 27.58
C GLY A 180 -10.54 -10.87 26.43
N ARG A 181 -10.25 -10.16 25.33
CA ARG A 181 -11.06 -10.13 24.09
C ARG A 181 -10.56 -11.10 23.02
N CYS A 182 -9.60 -11.96 23.37
CA CYS A 182 -9.06 -12.95 22.46
C CYS A 182 -9.89 -14.25 22.56
N ARG A 183 -10.25 -14.89 21.44
CA ARG A 183 -10.92 -16.21 21.45
C ARG A 183 -10.08 -17.32 22.11
N GLU A 184 -8.76 -17.13 22.12
CA GLU A 184 -7.81 -18.07 22.74
C GLU A 184 -7.64 -17.82 24.25
N PHE A 185 -8.35 -16.83 24.80
CA PHE A 185 -8.38 -16.58 26.23
C PHE A 185 -9.26 -17.62 26.92
N GLU A 186 -8.71 -18.26 27.94
CA GLU A 186 -9.42 -19.21 28.80
C GLU A 186 -9.52 -18.60 30.20
N PRO A 187 -10.71 -18.15 30.62
CA PRO A 187 -10.93 -17.67 31.98
C PRO A 187 -10.59 -18.75 33.02
N SER A 188 -10.04 -18.32 34.15
CA SER A 188 -9.71 -19.18 35.28
C SER A 188 -11.00 -19.62 35.98
N ALA A 189 -11.15 -20.93 36.20
CA ALA A 189 -12.28 -21.50 36.93
C ALA A 189 -12.36 -21.02 38.38
N SER A 190 -11.22 -20.69 39.01
CA SER A 190 -11.18 -20.27 40.42
C SER A 190 -11.68 -18.84 40.64
N SER A 191 -11.69 -17.99 39.61
CA SER A 191 -12.09 -16.57 39.74
C SER A 191 -12.49 -15.96 38.39
N PRO A 192 -13.52 -16.50 37.70
CA PRO A 192 -13.92 -16.00 36.38
C PRO A 192 -14.41 -14.55 36.43
N ALA A 193 -15.09 -14.15 37.52
CA ALA A 193 -15.56 -12.78 37.73
C ALA A 193 -14.45 -11.76 38.01
N ALA A 194 -13.32 -12.20 38.57
CA ALA A 194 -12.11 -11.37 38.67
C ALA A 194 -11.38 -11.24 37.33
N GLY A 195 -11.89 -11.95 36.32
CA GLY A 195 -11.41 -11.87 34.96
C GLY A 195 -10.14 -12.67 34.68
N VAL A 196 -9.52 -13.26 35.69
CA VAL A 196 -8.24 -13.98 35.59
C VAL A 196 -8.34 -15.06 34.52
N GLY A 197 -7.29 -15.28 33.71
CA GLY A 197 -7.27 -16.35 32.71
C GLY A 197 -5.91 -16.56 32.05
N ARG A 198 -5.84 -17.54 31.13
CA ARG A 198 -4.61 -17.94 30.43
C ARG A 198 -4.84 -17.99 28.92
N CYS A 199 -3.74 -18.04 28.15
CA CYS A 199 -3.83 -18.30 26.72
C CYS A 199 -3.87 -19.82 26.48
N ARG A 200 -4.95 -20.33 25.88
CA ARG A 200 -5.16 -21.76 25.60
C ARG A 200 -4.05 -22.36 24.74
N ILE A 201 -3.60 -21.61 23.74
CA ILE A 201 -2.54 -22.02 22.80
C ILE A 201 -1.13 -21.71 23.31
N LYS A 202 -0.99 -21.16 24.53
CA LYS A 202 0.30 -20.80 25.13
C LYS A 202 1.19 -19.97 24.18
N ALA A 203 0.60 -18.99 23.50
CA ALA A 203 1.35 -18.13 22.58
C ALA A 203 2.52 -17.46 23.33
N ARG A 204 3.68 -17.31 22.69
CA ARG A 204 4.89 -16.72 23.30
C ARG A 204 4.64 -15.37 23.99
N ALA A 205 3.70 -14.57 23.48
CA ALA A 205 3.32 -13.29 24.08
C ALA A 205 2.62 -13.44 25.45
N SER A 206 1.99 -14.59 25.71
CA SER A 206 1.35 -14.93 26.99
C SER A 206 2.33 -15.41 28.06
N GLU A 207 3.52 -15.87 27.66
CA GLU A 207 4.56 -16.39 28.57
C GLU A 207 5.36 -15.27 29.25
N ARG A 208 5.38 -14.06 28.67
CA ARG A 208 6.02 -12.88 29.26
C ARG A 208 5.17 -12.43 30.45
N GLY A 209 5.62 -12.87 31.63
CA GLY A 209 5.10 -12.69 32.99
C GLY A 209 4.03 -11.62 33.20
N GLY A 210 2.89 -12.06 33.73
CA GLY A 210 1.68 -11.26 34.01
C GLY A 210 0.37 -11.98 33.68
N ALA A 211 0.43 -13.29 33.40
CA ALA A 211 -0.62 -14.16 32.86
C ALA A 211 -1.82 -14.44 33.79
N LEU A 212 -2.34 -13.43 34.48
CA LEU A 212 -3.44 -13.60 35.43
C LEU A 212 -4.58 -12.60 35.25
N TRP A 213 -4.65 -11.79 34.19
CA TRP A 213 -5.72 -10.78 34.10
C TRP A 213 -6.25 -10.63 32.67
N PRO A 214 -7.57 -10.48 32.48
CA PRO A 214 -8.11 -10.06 31.21
C PRO A 214 -7.81 -8.56 31.07
N GLY A 215 -7.91 -8.01 29.87
CA GLY A 215 -7.62 -6.59 29.68
C GLY A 215 -6.13 -6.22 29.66
N VAL A 216 -5.19 -7.11 30.02
CA VAL A 216 -3.77 -6.86 29.79
C VAL A 216 -3.52 -6.74 28.29
N GLU A 217 -3.05 -5.58 27.87
CA GLU A 217 -2.70 -5.32 26.49
C GLU A 217 -1.45 -6.12 26.09
N ARG A 218 -1.53 -6.82 24.95
CA ARG A 218 -0.42 -7.61 24.41
C ARG A 218 -0.24 -7.37 22.92
N VAL A 219 1.01 -7.42 22.50
CA VAL A 219 1.45 -7.50 21.11
C VAL A 219 1.52 -8.99 20.75
N CYS A 220 0.44 -9.55 20.19
CA CYS A 220 0.32 -11.00 19.92
C CYS A 220 -0.13 -11.29 18.48
N ARG A 221 0.62 -12.14 17.77
CA ARG A 221 0.29 -12.60 16.40
C ARG A 221 -0.90 -13.54 16.33
N GLU A 222 -1.06 -14.34 17.37
CA GLU A 222 -2.14 -15.32 17.48
C GLU A 222 -3.41 -14.72 18.10
N TRP A 223 -3.44 -13.41 18.34
CA TRP A 223 -4.67 -12.76 18.78
C TRP A 223 -5.75 -12.89 17.71
N ARG A 224 -6.95 -13.24 18.16
CA ARG A 224 -8.15 -13.38 17.35
C ARG A 224 -9.32 -12.89 18.19
N PRO A 225 -10.25 -12.08 17.66
CA PRO A 225 -11.35 -11.55 18.46
C PRO A 225 -12.25 -12.68 18.95
N SER A 226 -12.80 -12.57 20.16
CA SER A 226 -13.93 -13.39 20.61
C SER A 226 -15.20 -13.04 19.81
N GLU A 227 -16.08 -14.03 19.60
CA GLU A 227 -17.36 -13.83 18.90
C GLU A 227 -18.33 -12.93 19.69
N GLU A 228 -18.11 -12.82 21.01
CA GLU A 228 -18.98 -12.12 21.97
C GLU A 228 -18.72 -10.61 22.08
N ASP A 229 -17.77 -10.04 21.34
CA ASP A 229 -17.59 -8.58 21.25
C ASP A 229 -18.35 -8.07 20.00
N PRO A 230 -19.62 -7.64 20.12
CA PRO A 230 -20.28 -6.92 19.05
C PRO A 230 -19.48 -5.64 18.77
N SER A 231 -19.18 -5.42 17.49
CA SER A 231 -18.41 -4.27 17.02
C SER A 231 -19.15 -2.95 17.22
#